data_AF-A0A645C8W8-F1
#
_entry.id   AF-A0A645C8W8-F1
#
_cell.length_a   1.000
_cell.length_b   1.000
_cell.length_c   1.000
_cell.angle_alpha   90.00
_cell.angle_beta   90.00
_cell.angle_gamma   90.00
#
_symmetry.space_group_name_H-M   'P 1'
#
loop_
_entity.id
_entity.type
_entity.pdbx_description
1 polymer ?
#
loop_
_entity_poly.entity_id
_entity_poly.type
_entity_poly.pdbx_seq_one_letter_code
_entity_poly.pdbx_strand_id
1 'polypeptide(L)'
;MQLIDFDSRFADYVRGWIDAHEDEFENSDQMEEQVPEVYQTFLETPADWLEGVKPGEYFDGYSSSDELVRLMSLYIDSHISVPDMLMNRLVEIGGESEKSLMALLDDEGAGNEKKMLAVSLLRELDSSLPMERYIAWQYEREDEDELCDNAMKSLEAMGEKARDAMLEALEGASLAGKEALLGALSRYPGDDRILEGLLRLIEARPDRLAILAACLGRLGDARALPALNQLAEDEGIRYLDYIELRSAIEALGGEAPRREFYGDSEYEALFSTRSE
;
A
#
# COMPACT_ATOMS: atom_id res chain seq x y z
N MET A 1 24.76 -5.41 -21.25
CA MET A 1 25.18 -5.87 -19.90
C MET A 1 24.36 -7.09 -19.58
N GLN A 2 24.95 -8.16 -19.04
CA GLN A 2 24.20 -9.34 -18.61
C GLN A 2 23.69 -9.08 -17.19
N LEU A 3 22.38 -9.25 -16.96
CA LEU A 3 21.79 -9.14 -15.64
C LEU A 3 22.17 -10.36 -14.79
N ILE A 4 22.36 -10.13 -13.49
CA ILE A 4 22.71 -11.18 -12.54
C ILE A 4 21.46 -11.48 -11.72
N ASP A 5 21.03 -12.73 -11.76
CA ASP A 5 19.97 -13.22 -10.88
C ASP A 5 20.55 -13.53 -9.49
N PHE A 6 20.51 -12.55 -8.59
CA PHE A 6 21.04 -12.69 -7.22
C PHE A 6 20.24 -13.70 -6.40
N ASP A 7 18.95 -13.87 -6.64
CA ASP A 7 18.10 -14.85 -5.94
C ASP A 7 18.53 -16.27 -6.30
N SER A 8 18.77 -16.54 -7.59
CA SER A 8 19.33 -17.82 -8.01
C SER A 8 20.72 -18.08 -7.42
N ARG A 9 21.57 -17.04 -7.32
CA ARG A 9 22.90 -17.16 -6.68
C ARG A 9 22.80 -17.46 -5.19
N PHE A 10 21.87 -16.81 -4.50
CA PHE A 10 21.63 -17.07 -3.09
C PHE A 10 21.04 -18.46 -2.87
N ALA A 11 20.11 -18.91 -3.72
CA ALA A 11 19.54 -20.25 -3.64
C ALA A 11 20.62 -21.34 -3.77
N ASP A 12 21.58 -21.18 -4.68
CA ASP A 12 22.72 -22.10 -4.81
C ASP A 12 23.63 -22.05 -3.56
N TYR A 13 23.88 -20.85 -3.01
CA TYR A 13 24.67 -20.67 -1.80
C TYR A 13 24.01 -21.35 -0.58
N VAL A 14 22.71 -21.14 -0.38
CA VAL A 14 21.93 -21.73 0.71
C VAL A 14 21.93 -23.24 0.62
N ARG A 15 21.75 -23.84 -0.57
CA ARG A 15 21.83 -25.31 -0.72
C ARG A 15 23.17 -25.85 -0.25
N GLY A 16 24.28 -25.23 -0.67
CA GLY A 16 25.62 -25.65 -0.22
C GLY A 16 25.84 -25.44 1.28
N TRP A 17 25.26 -24.39 1.85
CA TRP A 17 25.29 -24.16 3.29
C TRP A 17 24.49 -25.21 4.06
N ILE A 18 23.28 -25.56 3.59
CA ILE A 18 22.43 -26.61 4.18
C ILE A 18 23.16 -27.95 4.17
N ASP A 19 23.72 -28.36 3.03
CA ASP A 19 24.46 -29.63 2.92
C ASP A 19 25.65 -29.70 3.89
N ALA A 20 26.26 -28.56 4.22
CA ALA A 20 27.39 -28.48 5.14
C ALA A 20 27.00 -28.48 6.63
N HIS A 21 25.75 -28.11 6.96
CA HIS A 21 25.27 -27.94 8.34
C HIS A 21 24.04 -28.82 8.65
N GLU A 22 23.72 -29.81 7.81
CA GLU A 22 22.53 -30.67 7.96
C GLU A 22 22.50 -31.44 9.29
N ASP A 23 23.68 -31.80 9.81
CA ASP A 23 23.84 -32.53 11.07
C ASP A 23 23.78 -31.60 12.31
N GLU A 24 23.76 -30.28 12.12
CA GLU A 24 23.79 -29.29 13.22
C GLU A 24 22.40 -28.92 13.75
N PHE A 25 21.33 -29.24 13.01
CA PHE A 25 19.96 -28.84 13.33
C PHE A 25 19.02 -30.05 13.48
N GLU A 26 18.09 -29.99 14.42
CA GLU A 26 17.17 -31.10 14.70
C GLU A 26 15.99 -31.17 13.73
N ASN A 27 15.62 -30.03 13.12
CA ASN A 27 14.50 -29.91 12.18
C ASN A 27 14.66 -28.72 11.22
N SER A 28 13.77 -28.65 10.22
CA SER A 28 13.73 -27.60 9.21
C SER A 28 13.47 -26.21 9.78
N ASP A 29 12.68 -26.09 10.85
CA ASP A 29 12.28 -24.79 11.40
C ASP A 29 13.49 -24.07 12.00
N GLN A 30 14.34 -24.80 12.74
CA GLN A 30 15.61 -24.26 13.26
C GLN A 30 16.56 -23.80 12.15
N MET A 31 16.54 -24.48 11.00
CA MET A 31 17.35 -24.12 9.84
C MET A 31 16.79 -22.87 9.13
N GLU A 32 15.48 -22.76 9.00
CA GLU A 32 14.81 -21.56 8.46
C GLU A 32 15.11 -20.31 9.29
N GLU A 33 15.19 -20.44 10.61
CA GLU A 33 15.57 -19.34 11.51
C GLU A 33 16.99 -18.79 11.23
N GLN A 34 17.89 -19.58 10.64
CA GLN A 34 19.25 -19.15 10.29
C GLN A 34 19.35 -18.45 8.93
N VAL A 35 18.36 -18.63 8.05
CA VAL A 35 18.41 -18.10 6.68
C VAL A 35 18.73 -16.60 6.61
N PRO A 36 18.21 -15.72 7.50
CA PRO A 36 18.60 -14.31 7.51
C PRO A 36 20.10 -14.09 7.74
N GLU A 37 20.72 -14.82 8.67
CA GLU A 37 22.17 -14.72 8.95
C GLU A 37 23.01 -15.30 7.80
N VAL A 38 22.53 -16.39 7.19
CA VAL A 38 23.15 -16.99 6.00
C VAL A 38 23.10 -16.01 4.83
N TYR A 39 21.99 -15.27 4.65
CA TYR A 39 21.89 -14.22 3.64
C TYR A 39 22.88 -13.08 3.88
N GLN A 40 23.03 -12.61 5.13
CA GLN A 40 24.04 -11.61 5.45
C GLN A 40 25.46 -12.10 5.14
N THR A 41 25.77 -13.35 5.51
CA THR A 41 27.06 -13.95 5.19
C THR A 41 27.30 -14.05 3.69
N PHE A 42 26.29 -14.41 2.91
CA PHE A 42 26.35 -14.40 1.45
C PHE A 42 26.65 -13.00 0.91
N LEU A 43 25.99 -11.96 1.42
CA LEU A 43 26.22 -10.57 1.01
C LEU A 43 27.63 -10.08 1.36
N GLU A 44 28.22 -10.57 2.45
CA GLU A 44 29.55 -10.17 2.93
C GLU A 44 30.72 -11.01 2.38
N THR A 45 30.44 -12.10 1.68
CA THR A 45 31.47 -13.03 1.19
C THR A 45 31.83 -12.72 -0.28
N PRO A 46 33.12 -12.46 -0.60
CA PRO A 46 33.59 -12.33 -1.97
C PRO A 46 33.16 -13.50 -2.86
N ALA A 47 32.58 -13.20 -4.02
CA ALA A 47 32.08 -14.21 -4.93
C ALA A 47 32.92 -14.30 -6.21
N ASP A 48 33.33 -15.51 -6.60
CA ASP A 48 34.08 -15.75 -7.85
C ASP A 48 33.30 -15.29 -9.09
N TRP A 49 31.97 -15.45 -9.08
CA TRP A 49 31.07 -15.00 -10.15
C TRP A 49 30.88 -13.48 -10.19
N LEU A 50 31.44 -12.75 -9.21
CA LEU A 50 31.59 -11.29 -9.17
C LEU A 50 33.06 -10.86 -9.19
N GLU A 51 33.97 -11.72 -9.68
CA GLU A 51 35.41 -11.43 -9.73
C GLU A 51 36.02 -11.05 -8.36
N GLY A 52 35.48 -11.62 -7.27
CA GLY A 52 35.90 -11.36 -5.90
C GLY A 52 35.24 -10.15 -5.24
N VAL A 53 34.29 -9.48 -5.90
CA VAL A 53 33.42 -8.48 -5.26
C VAL A 53 32.37 -9.20 -4.41
N LYS A 54 32.00 -8.59 -3.28
CA LYS A 54 30.93 -9.08 -2.42
C LYS A 54 29.57 -8.75 -3.02
N PRO A 55 28.57 -9.66 -2.99
CA PRO A 55 27.24 -9.38 -3.50
C PRO A 55 26.59 -8.12 -2.89
N GLY A 56 26.80 -7.88 -1.60
CA GLY A 56 26.30 -6.70 -0.88
C GLY A 56 26.87 -5.38 -1.38
N GLU A 57 28.11 -5.37 -1.89
CA GLU A 57 28.83 -4.17 -2.34
C GLU A 57 28.74 -3.98 -3.87
N TYR A 58 28.07 -4.89 -4.60
CA TYR A 58 28.06 -4.89 -6.06
C TYR A 58 27.55 -3.59 -6.68
N PHE A 59 26.53 -2.98 -6.07
CA PHE A 59 25.92 -1.74 -6.57
C PHE A 59 26.61 -0.46 -6.08
N ASP A 60 27.61 -0.54 -5.19
CA ASP A 60 28.32 0.63 -4.64
C ASP A 60 29.09 1.40 -5.72
N GLY A 61 29.54 0.69 -6.75
CA GLY A 61 30.23 1.27 -7.90
C GLY A 61 29.34 2.18 -8.76
N TYR A 62 28.02 2.11 -8.60
CA TYR A 62 27.07 2.95 -9.31
C TYR A 62 26.81 4.24 -8.52
N SER A 63 26.98 5.37 -9.18
CA SER A 63 26.74 6.71 -8.63
C SER A 63 25.64 7.47 -9.36
N SER A 64 25.22 7.02 -10.55
CA SER A 64 24.14 7.63 -11.30
C SER A 64 22.81 6.97 -10.95
N SER A 65 21.89 7.74 -10.37
CA SER A 65 20.53 7.25 -10.10
C SER A 65 19.79 6.89 -11.40
N ASP A 66 20.00 7.66 -12.48
CA ASP A 66 19.42 7.34 -13.79
C ASP A 66 19.89 5.98 -14.32
N GLU A 67 21.16 5.63 -14.08
CA GLU A 67 21.68 4.31 -14.46
C GLU A 67 21.04 3.18 -13.64
N LEU A 68 20.90 3.38 -12.33
CA LEU A 68 20.26 2.42 -11.44
C LEU A 68 18.76 2.25 -11.74
N VAL A 69 18.02 3.32 -12.03
CA VAL A 69 16.60 3.24 -12.44
C VAL A 69 16.45 2.53 -13.78
N ARG A 70 17.37 2.76 -14.74
CA ARG A 70 17.40 1.97 -15.99
C ARG A 70 17.68 0.50 -15.72
N LEU A 71 18.62 0.20 -14.83
CA LEU A 71 18.98 -1.18 -14.48
C LEU A 71 17.83 -1.90 -13.78
N MET A 72 17.16 -1.24 -12.84
CA MET A 72 15.91 -1.70 -12.21
C MET A 72 14.85 -2.03 -13.27
N SER A 73 14.65 -1.13 -14.24
CA SER A 73 13.69 -1.34 -15.32
C SER A 73 14.06 -2.55 -16.19
N LEU A 74 15.36 -2.77 -16.45
CA LEU A 74 15.86 -3.92 -17.19
C LEU A 74 15.63 -5.25 -16.45
N TYR A 75 15.78 -5.27 -15.12
CA TYR A 75 15.45 -6.44 -14.29
C TYR A 75 13.98 -6.83 -14.45
N ILE A 76 13.07 -5.85 -14.29
CA ILE A 76 11.62 -6.03 -14.48
C ILE A 76 11.29 -6.55 -15.89
N ASP A 77 11.81 -5.88 -16.93
CA ASP A 77 11.55 -6.27 -18.33
C ASP A 77 12.11 -7.66 -18.67
N SER A 78 13.09 -8.14 -17.93
CA SER A 78 13.71 -9.46 -18.12
C SER A 78 13.07 -10.54 -17.24
N HIS A 79 12.04 -10.21 -16.45
CA HIS A 79 11.42 -11.09 -15.45
C HIS A 79 12.43 -11.70 -14.46
N ILE A 80 13.45 -10.92 -14.10
CA ILE A 80 14.41 -11.25 -13.04
C ILE A 80 14.09 -10.34 -11.85
N SER A 81 14.03 -10.93 -10.66
CA SER A 81 13.82 -10.19 -9.41
C SER A 81 14.78 -9.00 -9.30
N VAL A 82 14.25 -7.83 -8.93
CA VAL A 82 15.08 -6.64 -8.73
C VAL A 82 15.89 -6.84 -7.44
N PRO A 83 17.23 -6.81 -7.47
CA PRO A 83 18.00 -7.06 -6.26
C PRO A 83 17.80 -5.97 -5.20
N ASP A 84 17.62 -6.37 -3.94
CA ASP A 84 17.50 -5.44 -2.81
C ASP A 84 18.66 -4.45 -2.73
N MET A 85 19.88 -4.92 -3.01
CA MET A 85 21.08 -4.09 -3.01
C MET A 85 21.00 -2.95 -4.04
N LEU A 86 20.31 -3.15 -5.17
CA LEU A 86 20.07 -2.09 -6.15
C LEU A 86 19.12 -1.03 -5.58
N MET A 87 18.02 -1.49 -4.96
CA MET A 87 17.02 -0.62 -4.34
C MET A 87 17.60 0.18 -3.18
N ASN A 88 18.34 -0.49 -2.29
CA ASN A 88 19.07 0.14 -1.20
C ASN A 88 20.02 1.21 -1.72
N ARG A 89 20.73 0.93 -2.83
CA ARG A 89 21.63 1.91 -3.44
C ARG A 89 20.90 3.16 -3.94
N LEU A 90 19.72 3.01 -4.54
CA LEU A 90 18.88 4.15 -4.92
C LEU A 90 18.47 4.97 -3.69
N VAL A 91 18.09 4.31 -2.60
CA VAL A 91 17.71 4.98 -1.35
C VAL A 91 18.91 5.72 -0.74
N GLU A 92 20.09 5.10 -0.72
CA GLU A 92 21.34 5.71 -0.22
C GLU A 92 21.77 6.96 -0.98
N ILE A 93 21.60 6.97 -2.31
CA ILE A 93 21.90 8.15 -3.14
C ILE A 93 20.97 9.32 -2.80
N GLY A 94 19.73 9.05 -2.37
CA GLY A 94 18.81 10.05 -1.88
C GLY A 94 18.24 10.97 -2.97
N GLY A 95 18.41 12.29 -2.82
CA GLY A 95 17.67 13.28 -3.61
C GLY A 95 17.89 13.28 -5.13
N GLU A 96 19.00 12.69 -5.64
CA GLU A 96 19.15 12.45 -7.07
C GLU A 96 18.20 11.33 -7.55
N SER A 97 18.08 10.27 -6.76
CA SER A 97 17.15 9.16 -7.00
C SER A 97 15.70 9.62 -6.98
N GLU A 98 15.31 10.56 -6.12
CA GLU A 98 13.96 11.13 -6.15
C GLU A 98 13.60 11.67 -7.54
N LYS A 99 14.53 12.39 -8.19
CA LYS A 99 14.32 12.96 -9.53
C LYS A 99 14.23 11.89 -10.60
N SER A 100 15.12 10.90 -10.56
CA SER A 100 15.13 9.80 -11.53
C SER A 100 13.87 8.93 -11.41
N LEU A 101 13.41 8.68 -10.19
CA LEU A 101 12.17 7.93 -9.93
C LEU A 101 10.94 8.73 -10.36
N MET A 102 10.93 10.05 -10.12
CA MET A 102 9.87 10.92 -10.67
C MET A 102 9.83 10.90 -12.20
N ALA A 103 10.98 10.96 -12.87
CA ALA A 103 11.04 10.84 -14.32
C ALA A 103 10.46 9.50 -14.82
N LEU A 104 10.64 8.41 -14.05
CA LEU A 104 10.02 7.11 -14.35
C LEU A 104 8.50 7.11 -14.13
N LEU A 105 7.98 7.83 -13.13
CA LEU A 105 6.53 8.01 -12.95
C LEU A 105 5.90 8.83 -14.10
N ASP A 106 6.68 9.76 -14.65
CA ASP A 106 6.29 10.63 -15.76
C ASP A 106 6.35 9.93 -17.13
N ASP A 107 7.05 8.80 -17.23
CA ASP A 107 7.15 8.01 -18.45
C ASP A 107 5.84 7.26 -18.74
N GLU A 108 5.12 7.69 -19.79
CA GLU A 108 3.91 7.02 -20.27
C GLU A 108 4.18 5.60 -20.78
N GLY A 109 5.40 5.33 -21.26
CA GLY A 109 5.83 4.01 -21.72
C GLY A 109 6.24 3.06 -20.59
N ALA A 110 6.42 3.57 -19.36
CA ALA A 110 6.71 2.73 -18.21
C ALA A 110 5.45 1.98 -17.75
N GLY A 111 5.55 0.65 -17.71
CA GLY A 111 4.50 -0.24 -17.22
C GLY A 111 4.24 -0.08 -15.72
N ASN A 112 3.09 -0.58 -15.26
CA ASN A 112 2.64 -0.42 -13.88
C ASN A 112 3.61 -1.00 -12.84
N GLU A 113 4.27 -2.13 -13.12
CA GLU A 113 5.24 -2.73 -12.19
C GLU A 113 6.42 -1.78 -11.88
N LYS A 114 6.96 -1.11 -12.91
CA LYS A 114 8.03 -0.12 -12.74
C LYS A 114 7.56 1.08 -11.93
N LYS A 115 6.35 1.58 -12.22
CA LYS A 115 5.74 2.69 -11.49
C LYS A 115 5.46 2.32 -10.04
N MET A 116 4.93 1.13 -9.79
CA MET A 116 4.69 0.60 -8.44
C MET A 116 5.95 0.57 -7.60
N LEU A 117 7.05 0.06 -8.18
CA LEU A 117 8.33 0.04 -7.48
C LEU A 117 8.87 1.46 -7.23
N ALA A 118 8.76 2.35 -8.21
CA ALA A 118 9.17 3.74 -8.05
C ALA A 118 8.38 4.47 -6.95
N VAL A 119 7.06 4.23 -6.85
CA VAL A 119 6.23 4.76 -5.76
C VAL A 119 6.71 4.27 -4.40
N SER A 120 7.03 2.98 -4.28
CA SER A 120 7.54 2.39 -3.04
C SER A 120 8.89 2.98 -2.63
N LEU A 121 9.83 3.12 -3.57
CA LEU A 121 11.15 3.72 -3.31
C LEU A 121 11.05 5.21 -2.95
N LEU A 122 10.17 5.97 -3.61
CA LEU A 122 9.91 7.37 -3.26
C LEU A 122 9.31 7.51 -1.86
N ARG A 123 8.47 6.57 -1.43
CA ARG A 123 7.94 6.53 -0.06
C ARG A 123 9.02 6.18 0.97
N GLU A 124 9.92 5.26 0.64
CA GLU A 124 11.05 4.90 1.50
C GLU A 124 12.05 6.05 1.68
N LEU A 125 12.20 6.88 0.66
CA LEU A 125 12.95 8.15 0.68
C LEU A 125 12.26 9.28 1.48
N ASP A 126 11.07 9.06 2.05
CA ASP A 126 10.19 10.11 2.63
C ASP A 126 9.92 11.28 1.65
N SER A 127 9.81 10.98 0.35
CA SER A 127 9.68 12.01 -0.68
C SER A 127 8.27 12.60 -0.74
N SER A 128 8.17 13.93 -0.67
CA SER A 128 6.94 14.66 -1.00
C SER A 128 6.90 15.16 -2.45
N LEU A 129 7.97 14.95 -3.23
CA LEU A 129 8.06 15.35 -4.64
C LEU A 129 6.93 14.79 -5.52
N PRO A 130 6.48 13.52 -5.37
CA PRO A 130 5.41 12.96 -6.22
C PRO A 130 3.99 13.40 -5.84
N MET A 131 3.79 14.26 -4.84
CA MET A 131 2.46 14.57 -4.31
C MET A 131 1.46 14.97 -5.40
N GLU A 132 1.82 15.93 -6.27
CA GLU A 132 0.95 16.39 -7.35
C GLU A 132 0.61 15.25 -8.32
N ARG A 133 1.56 14.35 -8.59
CA ARG A 133 1.36 13.18 -9.47
C ARG A 133 0.39 12.18 -8.84
N TYR A 134 0.54 11.88 -7.55
CA TYR A 134 -0.35 10.96 -6.85
C TYR A 134 -1.77 11.51 -6.73
N ILE A 135 -1.92 12.82 -6.52
CA ILE A 135 -3.21 13.50 -6.58
C ILE A 135 -3.80 13.43 -7.99
N ALA A 136 -2.99 13.68 -9.02
CA ALA A 136 -3.45 13.67 -10.40
C ALA A 136 -4.05 12.31 -10.81
N TRP A 137 -3.47 11.20 -10.35
CA TRP A 137 -4.01 9.87 -10.60
C TRP A 137 -5.41 9.63 -10.01
N GLN A 138 -5.82 10.40 -8.99
CA GLN A 138 -7.16 10.28 -8.41
C GLN A 138 -8.26 10.89 -9.28
N TYR A 139 -7.91 11.70 -10.30
CA TYR A 139 -8.91 12.28 -11.21
C TYR A 139 -9.57 11.24 -12.10
N GLU A 140 -8.82 10.23 -12.52
CA GLU A 140 -9.27 9.20 -13.47
C GLU A 140 -9.23 7.78 -12.88
N ARG A 141 -8.97 7.66 -11.58
CA ARG A 141 -8.92 6.40 -10.84
C ARG A 141 -10.21 5.57 -11.02
N GLU A 142 -10.01 4.27 -11.24
CA GLU A 142 -11.05 3.23 -11.20
C GLU A 142 -11.18 2.59 -9.80
N ASP A 143 -12.23 1.79 -9.58
CA ASP A 143 -12.47 1.15 -8.28
C ASP A 143 -11.35 0.15 -7.90
N GLU A 144 -10.82 -0.57 -8.89
CA GLU A 144 -9.72 -1.53 -8.75
C GLU A 144 -8.47 -1.01 -9.48
N ASP A 145 -7.64 -0.25 -8.76
CA ASP A 145 -6.42 0.35 -9.32
C ASP A 145 -5.27 0.28 -8.31
N GLU A 146 -4.45 -0.76 -8.43
CA GLU A 146 -3.33 -1.03 -7.52
C GLU A 146 -2.29 0.09 -7.51
N LEU A 147 -2.09 0.76 -8.64
CA LEU A 147 -1.14 1.87 -8.75
C LEU A 147 -1.66 3.08 -7.96
N CYS A 148 -2.94 3.42 -8.15
CA CYS A 148 -3.58 4.46 -7.37
C CYS A 148 -3.65 4.12 -5.87
N ASP A 149 -3.84 2.85 -5.50
CA ASP A 149 -3.81 2.42 -4.11
C ASP A 149 -2.43 2.60 -3.48
N ASN A 150 -1.37 2.25 -4.21
CA ASN A 150 -0.01 2.47 -3.73
C ASN A 150 0.31 3.96 -3.60
N ALA A 151 -0.14 4.78 -4.56
CA ALA A 151 -0.03 6.23 -4.50
C ALA A 151 -0.79 6.84 -3.32
N MET A 152 -2.00 6.33 -3.03
CA MET A 152 -2.81 6.77 -1.89
C MET A 152 -2.13 6.45 -0.55
N LYS A 153 -1.54 5.25 -0.41
CA LYS A 153 -0.72 4.90 0.78
C LYS A 153 0.45 5.87 0.96
N SER A 154 1.06 6.33 -0.14
CA SER A 154 2.12 7.33 -0.09
C SER A 154 1.60 8.72 0.31
N LEU A 155 0.44 9.14 -0.19
CA LEU A 155 -0.21 10.39 0.26
C LEU A 155 -0.57 10.33 1.76
N GLU A 156 -1.06 9.19 2.26
CA GLU A 156 -1.31 8.99 3.69
C GLU A 156 -0.01 9.08 4.51
N ALA A 157 1.09 8.49 4.02
CA ALA A 157 2.40 8.54 4.66
C ALA A 157 2.98 9.97 4.72
N MET A 158 2.68 10.83 3.74
CA MET A 158 3.06 12.25 3.77
C MET A 158 2.36 13.03 4.89
N GLY A 159 1.28 12.49 5.47
CA GLY A 159 0.59 13.06 6.61
C GLY A 159 -0.07 14.42 6.30
N GLU A 160 0.03 15.35 7.26
CA GLU A 160 -0.55 16.70 7.12
C GLU A 160 -0.02 17.47 5.90
N LYS A 161 1.19 17.15 5.39
CA LYS A 161 1.78 17.82 4.22
C LYS A 161 0.91 17.67 2.97
N ALA A 162 0.20 16.55 2.83
CA ALA A 162 -0.66 16.26 1.67
C ALA A 162 -2.13 16.68 1.88
N ARG A 163 -2.51 17.07 3.10
CA ARG A 163 -3.91 17.30 3.48
C ARG A 163 -4.60 18.34 2.59
N ASP A 164 -4.01 19.52 2.44
CA ASP A 164 -4.64 20.62 1.71
C ASP A 164 -4.74 20.29 0.21
N ALA A 165 -3.71 19.65 -0.37
CA ALA A 165 -3.73 19.17 -1.74
C ALA A 165 -4.83 18.12 -1.99
N MET A 166 -5.02 17.18 -1.05
CA MET A 166 -6.11 16.20 -1.11
C MET A 166 -7.48 16.87 -1.04
N LEU A 167 -7.65 17.89 -0.19
CA LEU A 167 -8.90 18.64 -0.06
C LEU A 167 -9.26 19.42 -1.33
N GLU A 168 -8.27 20.03 -1.97
CA GLU A 168 -8.45 20.74 -3.25
C GLU A 168 -8.82 19.77 -4.39
N ALA A 169 -8.22 18.58 -4.41
CA ALA A 169 -8.46 17.57 -5.44
C ALA A 169 -9.89 17.00 -5.43
N LEU A 170 -10.63 17.13 -4.32
CA LEU A 170 -12.00 16.62 -4.20
C LEU A 170 -12.94 17.18 -5.27
N GLU A 171 -12.76 18.41 -5.75
CA GLU A 171 -13.69 19.01 -6.73
C GLU A 171 -13.67 18.27 -8.07
N GLY A 172 -12.48 17.87 -8.53
CA GLY A 172 -12.30 17.23 -9.84
C GLY A 172 -12.25 15.69 -9.81
N ALA A 173 -11.97 15.09 -8.64
CA ALA A 173 -11.73 13.64 -8.56
C ALA A 173 -12.93 12.79 -9.01
N SER A 174 -12.64 11.60 -9.57
CA SER A 174 -13.65 10.57 -9.88
C SER A 174 -14.39 10.14 -8.62
N LEU A 175 -15.48 9.36 -8.73
CA LEU A 175 -16.15 8.83 -7.53
C LEU A 175 -15.22 7.94 -6.69
N ALA A 176 -14.45 7.06 -7.34
CA ALA A 176 -13.45 6.23 -6.69
C ALA A 176 -12.30 7.09 -6.10
N GLY A 177 -11.84 8.11 -6.82
CA GLY A 177 -10.86 9.06 -6.33
C GLY A 177 -11.33 9.82 -5.09
N LYS A 178 -12.57 10.31 -5.09
CA LYS A 178 -13.19 10.95 -3.92
C LYS A 178 -13.29 10.01 -2.73
N GLU A 179 -13.68 8.75 -2.95
CA GLU A 179 -13.72 7.73 -1.90
C GLU A 179 -12.33 7.55 -1.27
N ALA A 180 -11.29 7.38 -2.09
CA ALA A 180 -9.92 7.21 -1.62
C ALA A 180 -9.41 8.44 -0.85
N LEU A 181 -9.59 9.64 -1.43
CA LEU A 181 -9.17 10.91 -0.82
C LEU A 181 -9.91 11.16 0.50
N LEU A 182 -11.23 10.98 0.55
CA LEU A 182 -12.01 11.16 1.78
C LEU A 182 -11.73 10.08 2.81
N GLY A 183 -11.40 8.86 2.38
CA GLY A 183 -10.87 7.80 3.24
C GLY A 183 -9.62 8.26 3.98
N ALA A 184 -8.63 8.80 3.26
CA ALA A 184 -7.43 9.38 3.85
C ALA A 184 -7.76 10.59 4.75
N LEU A 185 -8.54 11.54 4.22
CA LEU A 185 -8.88 12.81 4.87
C LEU A 185 -9.71 12.65 6.15
N SER A 186 -10.46 11.57 6.29
CA SER A 186 -11.25 11.29 7.50
C SER A 186 -10.43 11.21 8.80
N ARG A 187 -9.09 11.13 8.71
CA ARG A 187 -8.18 11.21 9.87
C ARG A 187 -7.89 12.64 10.33
N TYR A 188 -8.31 13.65 9.57
CA TYR A 188 -8.05 15.07 9.80
C TYR A 188 -9.36 15.84 10.02
N PRO A 189 -9.92 15.83 11.24
CA PRO A 189 -11.15 16.55 11.54
C PRO A 189 -10.97 18.07 11.44
N GLY A 190 -12.08 18.78 11.27
CA GLY A 190 -12.13 20.25 11.34
C GLY A 190 -12.32 20.97 10.00
N ASP A 191 -12.49 20.25 8.89
CA ASP A 191 -12.87 20.83 7.59
C ASP A 191 -14.23 20.28 7.14
N ASP A 192 -15.21 21.17 6.99
CA ASP A 192 -16.60 20.83 6.64
C ASP A 192 -16.70 20.06 5.32
N ARG A 193 -15.76 20.30 4.38
CA ARG A 193 -15.73 19.63 3.07
C ARG A 193 -15.61 18.11 3.19
N ILE A 194 -14.97 17.61 4.26
CA ILE A 194 -14.76 16.17 4.47
C ILE A 194 -16.09 15.51 4.85
N LEU A 195 -16.80 16.06 5.84
CA LEU A 195 -18.11 15.57 6.25
C LEU A 195 -19.11 15.64 5.09
N GLU A 196 -19.21 16.79 4.44
CA GLU A 196 -20.12 16.99 3.30
C GLU A 196 -19.80 16.02 2.16
N GLY A 197 -18.51 15.83 1.86
CA GLY A 197 -18.05 14.91 0.84
C GLY A 197 -18.43 13.46 1.14
N LEU A 198 -18.19 12.99 2.37
CA LEU A 198 -18.55 11.63 2.80
C LEU A 198 -20.06 11.38 2.74
N LEU A 199 -20.87 12.34 3.19
CA LEU A 199 -22.34 12.23 3.11
C LEU A 199 -22.85 12.17 1.67
N ARG A 200 -22.30 13.01 0.78
CA ARG A 200 -22.63 12.96 -0.66
C ARG A 200 -22.19 11.64 -1.31
N LEU A 201 -21.04 11.09 -0.89
CA LEU A 201 -20.58 9.80 -1.40
C LEU A 201 -21.50 8.65 -1.00
N ILE A 202 -22.05 8.65 0.22
CA ILE A 202 -23.00 7.61 0.64
C ILE A 202 -24.21 7.57 -0.28
N GLU A 203 -24.75 8.73 -0.65
CA GLU A 203 -25.87 8.82 -1.59
C GLU A 203 -25.49 8.33 -3.00
N ALA A 204 -24.26 8.62 -3.45
CA ALA A 204 -23.77 8.26 -4.78
C ALA A 204 -23.29 6.82 -4.91
N ARG A 205 -22.86 6.20 -3.80
CA ARG A 205 -22.21 4.88 -3.73
C ARG A 205 -22.78 4.06 -2.57
N PRO A 206 -24.07 3.67 -2.60
CA PRO A 206 -24.68 2.85 -1.55
C PRO A 206 -24.03 1.47 -1.43
N ASP A 207 -23.36 0.99 -2.49
CA ASP A 207 -22.54 -0.24 -2.49
C ASP A 207 -21.30 -0.16 -1.59
N ARG A 208 -20.89 1.05 -1.20
CA ARG A 208 -19.70 1.32 -0.40
C ARG A 208 -20.04 1.79 1.02
N LEU A 209 -21.30 1.60 1.44
CA LEU A 209 -21.84 2.13 2.68
C LEU A 209 -21.01 1.77 3.92
N ALA A 210 -20.65 0.50 4.07
CA ALA A 210 -19.79 0.03 5.17
C ALA A 210 -18.50 0.87 5.33
N ILE A 211 -17.76 1.05 4.23
CA ILE A 211 -16.48 1.78 4.22
C ILE A 211 -16.70 3.27 4.55
N LEU A 212 -17.73 3.87 3.98
CA LEU A 212 -18.03 5.29 4.17
C LEU A 212 -18.55 5.58 5.59
N ALA A 213 -19.34 4.67 6.17
CA ALA A 213 -19.77 4.74 7.56
C ALA A 213 -18.56 4.69 8.51
N ALA A 214 -17.63 3.76 8.27
CA ALA A 214 -16.38 3.68 9.03
C ALA A 214 -15.55 4.98 8.92
N CYS A 215 -15.56 5.65 7.76
CA CYS A 215 -14.92 6.95 7.58
C CYS A 215 -15.59 8.07 8.39
N LEU A 216 -16.93 8.12 8.43
CA LEU A 216 -17.65 9.08 9.26
C LEU A 216 -17.42 8.86 10.76
N GLY A 217 -17.40 7.60 11.20
CA GLY A 217 -17.05 7.25 12.58
C GLY A 217 -15.63 7.70 12.95
N ARG A 218 -14.67 7.46 12.05
CA ARG A 218 -13.27 7.89 12.22
C ARG A 218 -13.09 9.41 12.25
N LEU A 219 -13.85 10.13 11.42
CA LEU A 219 -13.85 11.60 11.39
C LEU A 219 -14.27 12.20 12.73
N GLY A 220 -15.11 11.50 13.50
CA GLY A 220 -15.50 11.94 14.84
C GLY A 220 -16.48 13.12 14.84
N ASP A 221 -17.10 13.44 13.71
CA ASP A 221 -18.03 14.56 13.59
C ASP A 221 -19.48 14.11 13.83
N ALA A 222 -19.99 14.42 15.04
CA ALA A 222 -21.35 14.05 15.46
C ALA A 222 -22.46 14.62 14.57
N ARG A 223 -22.18 15.59 13.70
CA ARG A 223 -23.16 16.08 12.70
C ARG A 223 -23.53 14.99 11.68
N ALA A 224 -22.76 13.92 11.56
CA ALA A 224 -23.10 12.75 10.74
C ALA A 224 -24.21 11.87 11.33
N LEU A 225 -24.47 11.95 12.65
CA LEU A 225 -25.40 11.08 13.36
C LEU A 225 -26.82 11.02 12.75
N PRO A 226 -27.46 12.13 12.34
CA PRO A 226 -28.79 12.07 11.75
C PRO A 226 -28.84 11.19 10.49
N ALA A 227 -27.86 11.33 9.60
CA ALA A 227 -27.79 10.54 8.37
C ALA A 227 -27.49 9.07 8.67
N LEU A 228 -26.53 8.79 9.56
CA LEU A 228 -26.18 7.43 9.96
C LEU A 228 -27.36 6.71 10.63
N ASN A 229 -28.08 7.38 11.53
CA ASN A 229 -29.27 6.81 12.18
C ASN A 229 -30.38 6.52 11.18
N GLN A 230 -30.66 7.46 10.25
CA GLN A 230 -31.65 7.27 9.21
C GLN A 230 -31.32 6.05 8.34
N LEU A 231 -30.06 5.88 7.96
CA LEU A 231 -29.61 4.70 7.22
C LEU A 231 -29.77 3.44 8.07
N ALA A 232 -29.33 3.45 9.33
CA ALA A 232 -29.42 2.28 10.20
C ALA A 232 -30.88 1.80 10.42
N GLU A 233 -31.87 2.70 10.34
CA GLU A 233 -33.30 2.38 10.39
C GLU A 233 -33.85 1.74 9.10
N ASP A 234 -33.15 1.86 7.96
CA ASP A 234 -33.63 1.33 6.67
C ASP A 234 -33.60 -0.20 6.64
N GLU A 235 -34.79 -0.81 6.59
CA GLU A 235 -34.99 -2.26 6.55
C GLU A 235 -34.26 -2.96 5.39
N GLY A 236 -33.93 -2.24 4.31
CA GLY A 236 -33.22 -2.77 3.15
C GLY A 236 -31.70 -2.94 3.33
N ILE A 237 -31.12 -2.41 4.40
CA ILE A 237 -29.68 -2.55 4.67
C ILE A 237 -29.35 -3.98 5.14
N ARG A 238 -28.28 -4.54 4.56
CA ARG A 238 -27.74 -5.86 4.91
C ARG A 238 -26.98 -5.85 6.23
N TYR A 239 -26.79 -7.03 6.81
CA TYR A 239 -26.18 -7.15 8.12
C TYR A 239 -24.79 -6.51 8.24
N LEU A 240 -23.88 -6.74 7.27
CA LEU A 240 -22.51 -6.21 7.35
C LEU A 240 -22.50 -4.68 7.29
N ASP A 241 -23.27 -4.10 6.37
CA ASP A 241 -23.42 -2.64 6.23
C ASP A 241 -24.00 -2.01 7.52
N TYR A 242 -24.98 -2.67 8.15
CA TYR A 242 -25.56 -2.22 9.42
C TYR A 242 -24.55 -2.27 10.59
N ILE A 243 -23.66 -3.26 10.64
CA ILE A 243 -22.65 -3.35 11.70
C ILE A 243 -21.70 -2.15 11.65
N GLU A 244 -21.25 -1.75 10.46
CA GLU A 244 -20.39 -0.57 10.33
C GLU A 244 -21.14 0.73 10.65
N LEU A 245 -22.41 0.85 10.23
CA LEU A 245 -23.27 1.99 10.63
C LEU A 245 -23.40 2.08 12.15
N ARG A 246 -23.69 0.95 12.81
CA ARG A 246 -23.79 0.88 14.26
C ARG A 246 -22.48 1.29 14.93
N SER A 247 -21.35 0.75 14.48
CA SER A 247 -20.03 1.10 15.00
C SER A 247 -19.74 2.59 14.84
N ALA A 248 -20.08 3.20 13.70
CA ALA A 248 -19.93 4.63 13.47
C ALA A 248 -20.84 5.47 14.39
N ILE A 249 -22.12 5.10 14.54
CA ILE A 249 -23.07 5.79 15.43
C ILE A 249 -22.58 5.77 16.87
N GLU A 250 -22.19 4.60 17.37
CA GLU A 250 -21.69 4.42 18.74
C GLU A 250 -20.38 5.19 18.96
N ALA A 251 -19.45 5.19 17.99
CA ALA A 251 -18.21 5.96 18.05
C ALA A 251 -18.46 7.47 18.15
N LEU A 252 -19.53 7.96 17.53
CA LEU A 252 -19.95 9.36 17.60
C LEU A 252 -20.81 9.69 18.84
N GLY A 253 -21.00 8.72 19.74
CA GLY A 253 -21.78 8.88 20.98
C GLY A 253 -23.29 8.79 20.80
N GLY A 254 -23.76 8.31 19.65
CA GLY A 254 -25.17 7.99 19.40
C GLY A 254 -25.56 6.60 19.90
N GLU A 255 -26.87 6.32 19.88
CA GLU A 255 -27.42 5.01 20.16
C GLU A 255 -28.02 4.44 18.86
N ALA A 256 -27.40 3.40 18.32
CA ALA A 256 -27.88 2.77 17.10
C ALA A 256 -29.23 2.05 17.33
N PRO A 257 -30.16 2.07 16.36
CA PRO A 257 -31.43 1.39 16.48
C PRO A 257 -31.21 -0.12 16.59
N ARG A 258 -31.96 -0.82 17.45
CA ARG A 258 -31.87 -2.29 17.54
C ARG A 258 -32.58 -2.94 16.37
N ARG A 259 -31.89 -3.87 15.69
CA ARG A 259 -32.42 -4.61 14.54
C ARG A 259 -32.14 -6.11 14.62
N GLU A 260 -33.02 -6.86 13.97
CA GLU A 260 -32.90 -8.31 13.76
C GLU A 260 -32.67 -8.57 12.26
N PHE A 261 -31.81 -9.53 11.94
CA PHE A 261 -31.36 -9.83 10.57
C PHE A 261 -31.63 -11.30 10.19
N TYR A 262 -32.71 -11.88 10.69
CA TYR A 262 -33.11 -13.24 10.30
C TYR A 262 -33.42 -13.29 8.80
N GLY A 263 -32.88 -14.27 8.08
CA GLY A 263 -33.02 -14.39 6.63
C GLY A 263 -32.01 -13.58 5.82
N ASP A 264 -31.14 -12.79 6.46
CA ASP A 264 -29.98 -12.18 5.80
C ASP A 264 -28.86 -13.23 5.65
N SER A 265 -28.40 -13.45 4.42
CA SER A 265 -27.41 -14.49 4.12
C SER A 265 -26.05 -14.27 4.79
N GLU A 266 -25.64 -13.00 4.99
CA GLU A 266 -24.36 -12.65 5.61
C GLU A 266 -24.44 -12.89 7.13
N TYR A 267 -25.57 -12.52 7.74
CA TYR A 267 -25.86 -12.84 9.14
C TYR A 267 -25.89 -14.36 9.37
N GLU A 268 -26.63 -15.10 8.56
CA GLU A 268 -26.74 -16.56 8.69
C GLU A 268 -25.37 -17.24 8.55
N ALA A 269 -24.55 -16.86 7.56
CA ALA A 269 -23.22 -17.44 7.39
C ALA A 269 -22.32 -17.29 8.64
N LEU A 270 -22.38 -16.14 9.30
CA LEU A 270 -21.57 -15.83 10.48
C LEU A 270 -22.04 -16.52 11.76
N PHE A 271 -23.34 -16.78 11.90
CA PHE A 271 -23.92 -17.31 13.14
C PHE A 271 -24.42 -18.75 13.05
N SER A 272 -24.64 -19.30 11.85
CA SER A 272 -24.99 -20.71 11.64
C SER A 272 -23.80 -21.66 11.84
N THR A 273 -22.56 -21.19 11.75
CA THR A 273 -21.33 -21.98 11.99
C THR A 273 -20.98 -22.16 13.48
N ARG A 274 -21.74 -21.56 14.40
CA ARG A 274 -21.55 -21.68 15.86
C ARG A 274 -22.42 -22.73 16.54
N SER A 275 -23.07 -23.60 15.76
CA SER A 275 -24.02 -24.62 16.26
C SER A 275 -23.54 -26.08 16.13
N GLU A 276 -22.23 -26.33 16.15
CA GLU A 276 -21.65 -27.68 16.35
C GLU A 276 -20.81 -27.76 17.64
#